data_AF-A0A392N3B9-F1
#
_entry.id   AF-A0A392N3B9-F1
#
_cell.length_a   1.000
_cell.length_b   1.000
_cell.length_c   1.000
_cell.angle_alpha   90.00
_cell.angle_beta   90.00
_cell.angle_gamma   90.00
#
_symmetry.space_group_name_H-M   'P 1'
#
loop_
_entity.id
_entity.type
_entity.pdbx_description
1 polymer ?
#
loop_
_entity_poly.entity_id
_entity_poly.type
_entity_poly.pdbx_seq_one_letter_code
_entity_poly.pdbx_strand_id
1 'polypeptide(L)' 'MVAVLDHEKKRTFVIRKEGLPDVVVWNPWEKKSKSIVDFGDEEYKQMLCVDGAAVGKPITLKPGEEWTGRLELSVVPST' A
#
# COMPACT_ATOMS: atom_id res chain seq x y z
N MET A 1 -7.77 9.23 0.43
CA MET A 1 -6.59 9.53 -0.41
C MET A 1 -5.36 9.38 0.46
N VAL A 2 -4.30 8.74 -0.04
CA VAL A 2 -3.00 8.60 0.63
C VAL A 2 -1.92 9.13 -0.32
N ALA A 3 -0.91 9.80 0.23
CA ALA A 3 0.23 10.29 -0.54
C ALA A 3 1.54 9.79 0.07
N VAL A 4 2.45 9.30 -0.77
CA VAL A 4 3.82 8.92 -0.38
C VAL A 4 4.79 9.88 -1.05
N LEU A 5 5.47 10.69 -0.24
CA LEU A 5 6.40 11.71 -0.70
C LEU A 5 7.82 11.12 -0.74
N ASP A 6 8.38 11.02 -1.94
CA ASP A 6 9.76 10.63 -2.18
C ASP A 6 10.57 11.92 -2.41
N HIS A 7 11.09 12.48 -1.31
CA HIS A 7 11.83 13.74 -1.33
C HIS A 7 13.16 13.66 -2.08
N GLU A 8 13.78 12.47 -2.12
CA GLU A 8 15.04 12.22 -2.83
C GLU A 8 14.80 12.27 -4.34
N LYS A 9 13.77 11.57 -4.84
CA LYS A 9 13.45 11.51 -6.27
C LYS A 9 12.44 12.56 -6.73
N LYS A 10 12.07 13.51 -5.86
CA LYS A 10 11.17 14.64 -6.17
C LYS A 10 9.87 14.20 -6.85
N ARG A 11 9.25 13.15 -6.32
CA ARG A 11 8.00 12.59 -6.82
C ARG A 11 7.06 12.24 -5.67
N THR A 12 5.77 12.27 -5.95
CA THR A 12 4.74 11.83 -5.01
C THR A 12 3.92 10.74 -5.67
N PHE A 13 3.77 9.61 -4.97
CA PHE A 13 2.79 8.60 -5.31
C PHE A 13 1.46 8.98 -4.66
N VAL A 14 0.41 9.08 -5.46
CA VAL A 14 -0.95 9.38 -5.02
C VAL A 14 -1.78 8.10 -5.15
N ILE A 15 -2.32 7.66 -4.03
CA ILE A 15 -3.17 6.47 -3.93
C ILE A 15 -4.59 6.90 -3.62
N ARG A 16 -5.50 6.66 -4.56
CA ARG A 16 -6.94 6.80 -4.38
C ARG A 16 -7.54 5.43 -4.16
N LYS A 17 -8.47 5.33 -3.21
CA LYS A 17 -9.11 4.06 -2.84
C LYS A 17 -10.61 4.28 -2.68
N GLU A 18 -11.39 3.34 -3.18
CA GLU A 18 -12.85 3.28 -3.08
C GLU A 18 -13.23 1.89 -2.57
N GLY A 19 -14.23 1.80 -1.69
CA GLY A 19 -14.66 0.54 -1.07
C GLY A 19 -13.68 -0.10 -0.08
N LEU A 20 -12.44 0.40 0.00
CA LEU A 20 -11.38 -0.06 0.91
C LEU A 20 -11.28 0.91 2.11
N PRO A 21 -11.81 0.59 3.30
CA PRO A 21 -11.85 1.52 4.44
C PRO A 21 -10.48 1.73 5.09
N ASP A 22 -9.61 0.73 5.07
CA ASP A 22 -8.34 0.71 5.78
C ASP A 22 -7.15 1.05 4.86
N VAL A 23 -6.00 1.31 5.46
CA VAL A 23 -4.70 1.45 4.79
C VAL A 23 -3.68 0.66 5.60
N VAL A 24 -2.93 -0.20 4.93
CA VAL A 24 -1.78 -0.88 5.53
C VAL A 24 -0.51 -0.17 5.06
N VAL A 25 0.38 0.16 5.98
CA VAL A 25 1.71 0.70 5.68
C VAL A 25 2.73 -0.27 6.24
N TRP A 26 3.61 -0.80 5.40
CA TRP A 26 4.52 -1.85 5.81
C TRP A 26 5.88 -1.78 5.12
N ASN A 27 6.91 -2.07 5.90
CA ASN A 27 8.28 -2.29 5.46
C ASN A 27 8.87 -3.41 6.35
N PRO A 28 9.52 -4.44 5.78
CA PRO A 28 10.03 -5.57 6.55
C PRO A 28 11.18 -5.18 7.49
N TRP A 29 11.95 -4.15 7.13
CA TRP A 29 13.21 -3.79 7.76
C TRP A 29 14.23 -4.94 7.76
N GLU A 30 15.44 -4.65 8.25
CA GLU A 30 16.62 -5.50 8.12
C GLU A 30 16.39 -6.96 8.55
N LYS A 31 15.87 -7.19 9.77
CA LYS A 31 15.75 -8.55 10.32
C LYS A 31 14.78 -9.41 9.51
N LYS A 32 13.65 -8.84 9.06
CA LYS A 32 12.64 -9.61 8.33
C LYS A 32 13.07 -9.82 6.89
N SER A 33 13.72 -8.84 6.24
CA SER A 33 14.22 -8.96 4.87
C SER A 33 15.12 -10.17 4.69
N LYS A 34 16.10 -10.36 5.59
CA LYS A 34 17.03 -11.51 5.58
C LYS A 34 16.36 -12.89 5.73
N SER A 35 15.08 -12.93 6.10
CA SER A 35 14.31 -14.17 6.28
C SER A 35 13.32 -14.46 5.13
N ILE A 36 13.15 -13.53 4.19
CA ILE A 36 12.24 -13.69 3.05
C ILE A 36 13.08 -14.21 1.88
N VAL A 37 12.87 -15.47 1.50
CA VAL A 37 13.75 -16.20 0.56
C VAL A 37 13.79 -15.55 -0.84
N ASP A 38 12.73 -14.87 -1.23
CA ASP A 38 12.55 -14.22 -2.52
C ASP A 38 12.71 -12.69 -2.46
N PHE A 39 13.30 -12.14 -1.40
CA PHE A 39 13.50 -10.71 -1.20
C PHE A 39 14.94 -10.42 -0.77
N GLY A 40 15.60 -9.47 -1.42
CA GLY A 40 17.00 -9.15 -1.14
C GLY A 40 17.21 -8.51 0.25
N ASP A 41 18.34 -8.83 0.89
CA ASP A 41 18.68 -8.37 2.26
C ASP A 41 18.52 -6.85 2.46
N GLU A 42 18.82 -6.06 1.41
CA GLU A 42 18.83 -4.59 1.45
C GLU A 42 17.68 -3.96 0.65
N GLU A 43 16.81 -4.73 0.01
CA GLU A 43 15.73 -4.22 -0.86
C GLU A 43 14.68 -3.40 -0.08
N TYR A 44 14.56 -3.62 1.23
CA TYR A 44 13.66 -2.86 2.10
C TYR A 44 13.97 -1.36 2.10
N LYS A 45 15.20 -0.96 1.78
CA LYS A 45 15.60 0.46 1.73
C LYS A 45 15.01 1.20 0.54
N GLN A 46 14.50 0.50 -0.46
CA GLN A 46 14.03 1.06 -1.73
C GLN A 46 12.54 0.80 -1.97
N MET A 47 11.82 0.27 -0.98
CA MET A 47 10.41 -0.06 -1.09
C MET A 47 9.61 0.35 0.15
N LEU A 48 8.31 0.56 -0.05
CA LEU A 48 7.32 0.74 0.99
C LEU A 48 6.00 0.17 0.47
N CYS A 49 5.36 -0.73 1.22
CA CYS A 49 3.99 -1.17 0.91
C CYS A 49 3.01 -0.14 1.47
N VAL A 50 2.07 0.31 0.62
CA VAL A 50 0.95 1.17 1.00
C VAL A 50 -0.30 0.63 0.31
N ASP A 51 -1.05 -0.18 1.05
CA ASP A 51 -2.12 -0.98 0.49
C ASP A 51 -3.48 -0.44 0.92
N GLY A 52 -4.42 -0.33 -0.04
CA GLY A 52 -5.83 -0.15 0.31
C GLY A 52 -6.41 -1.48 0.79
N ALA A 53 -7.05 -1.48 1.96
CA ALA A 53 -7.47 -2.72 2.62
C ALA A 53 -8.89 -2.63 3.22
N ALA A 54 -9.43 -3.80 3.58
CA ALA A 54 -10.66 -3.99 4.36
C ALA A 54 -10.42 -5.09 5.40
N VAL A 55 -9.65 -4.77 6.44
CA VAL A 55 -9.09 -5.74 7.41
C VAL A 55 -9.48 -5.44 8.85
N GLY A 56 -9.77 -4.18 9.20
CA GLY A 56 -10.14 -3.81 10.56
C GLY A 56 -11.55 -4.27 10.93
N LYS A 57 -12.48 -4.24 9.97
CA LYS A 57 -13.84 -4.76 10.12
C LYS A 57 -14.19 -5.65 8.92
N PRO A 58 -14.63 -6.90 9.15
CA PRO A 58 -15.06 -7.77 8.06
C PRO A 58 -16.22 -7.17 7.28
N ILE A 59 -16.20 -7.34 5.97
CA ILE A 59 -17.31 -7.00 5.09
C ILE A 59 -18.19 -8.24 4.98
N THR A 60 -19.44 -8.13 5.42
CA THR A 60 -20.43 -9.21 5.35
C THR A 60 -21.40 -8.94 4.20
N LEU A 61 -21.55 -9.92 3.31
CA LEU A 61 -22.50 -9.86 2.20
C LEU A 61 -23.63 -10.86 2.41
N LYS A 62 -24.87 -10.42 2.17
CA LYS A 62 -26.05 -11.27 2.08
C LYS A 62 -26.20 -11.85 0.68
N PRO A 63 -27.08 -12.85 0.46
CA PRO A 63 -27.37 -13.34 -0.88
C PRO A 63 -27.77 -12.21 -1.84
N GLY A 64 -27.05 -12.09 -2.95
CA GLY A 64 -27.28 -11.06 -3.98
C GLY A 64 -26.60 -9.71 -3.72
N GLU A 65 -25.90 -9.52 -2.60
CA GLU A 65 -25.08 -8.32 -2.37
C GLU A 65 -23.69 -8.48 -2.98
N GLU A 66 -23.11 -7.35 -3.39
CA GLU A 66 -21.76 -7.25 -3.95
C GLU A 66 -20.93 -6.24 -3.17
N TRP A 67 -19.62 -6.47 -3.14
CA TRP A 67 -18.66 -5.49 -2.68
C TRP A 67 -17.56 -5.30 -3.73
N THR A 68 -17.15 -4.06 -3.92
CA THR A 68 -16.06 -3.71 -4.81
C THR A 68 -15.05 -2.85 -4.05
N GLY A 69 -13.78 -3.24 -4.13
CA GLY A 69 -12.65 -2.39 -3.78
C GLY A 69 -11.94 -1.93 -5.04
N ARG A 70 -11.59 -0.65 -5.12
CA ARG A 70 -10.78 -0.09 -6.21
C ARG A 70 -9.62 0.69 -5.63
N LEU A 71 -8.43 0.47 -6.19
CA LEU A 71 -7.24 1.25 -5.90
C LEU A 71 -6.70 1.82 -7.20
N GLU A 72 -6.41 3.11 -7.20
CA GLU A 72 -5.78 3.81 -8.31
C GLU A 72 -4.48 4.43 -7.81
N LEU A 73 -3.38 4.07 -8.49
CA LEU A 73 -2.05 4.61 -8.23
C LEU A 73 -1.68 5.58 -9.36
N SER A 74 -1.24 6.77 -8.98
CA SER A 74 -0.68 7.75 -9.91
C SER A 74 0.59 8.36 -9.34
N VAL A 75 1.46 8.86 -10.22
CA VAL A 75 2.70 9.53 -9.84
C VAL A 75 2.64 10.97 -10.34
N VAL A 76 2.93 11.91 -9.45
CA VAL A 76 3.00 13.34 -9.79
C VAL A 76 4.37 13.91 -9.40
N PRO A 77 4.93 14.86 -10.16
CA PRO A 77 6.12 15.59 -9.75
C PRO A 77 5.92 16.28 -8.41
N SER A 78 6.99 16.43 -7.64
CA SER A 78 7.00 17.21 -6.40
C SER A 78 8.05 18.30 -6.50
N THR A 79 7.69 19.52 -6.10
CA THR A 79 8.63 20.63 -5.91
C THR A 79 9.61 20.36 -4.76
#